data_AF-A0A438HU50-F1
#
_entry.id   AF-A0A438HU50-F1
#
_cell.length_a   1.000
_cell.length_b   1.000
_cell.length_c   1.000
_cell.angle_alpha   90.00
_cell.angle_beta   90.00
_cell.angle_gamma   90.00
#
_symmetry.space_group_name_H-M   'P 1'
#
loop_
_entity.id
_entity.type
_entity.pdbx_description
1 polymer ?
#
loop_
_entity_poly.entity_id
_entity_poly.type
_entity_poly.pdbx_seq_one_letter_code
_entity_poly.pdbx_strand_id
1 'polypeptide(L)'
;MSSDKLESFPIRFTSKNYCAWEFQFKLFVKGKELWGHIDGSNPAPCDAEALSKWEIKDAWVMTWILSSVEPHLVLNLRPYKTTAAMWNYPHTVYNQDNSARRFQLEYEMANFTQESLSIEEYFSSFQTLWIDYSDIVYANVPAAALSNVQAVHATSKRD
;
A
#
# COMPACT_ATOMS: atom_id res chain seq x y z
N MET A 1 20.43 28.98 -6.92
CA MET A 1 19.14 28.65 -6.30
C MET A 1 18.50 27.62 -7.19
N SER A 2 18.64 26.33 -6.85
CA SER A 2 18.09 25.26 -7.69
C SER A 2 16.58 25.36 -7.65
N SER A 3 15.95 25.34 -8.81
CA SER A 3 14.50 25.22 -8.94
C SER A 3 14.11 23.88 -8.33
N ASP A 4 13.53 23.90 -7.13
CA ASP A 4 12.84 22.75 -6.54
C ASP A 4 11.60 22.48 -7.40
N LYS A 5 11.82 21.85 -8.56
CA LYS A 5 10.76 21.12 -9.24
C LYS A 5 10.31 20.09 -8.23
N LEU A 6 9.08 20.24 -7.74
CA LEU A 6 8.39 19.19 -7.01
C LEU A 6 8.46 17.95 -7.91
N GLU A 7 9.36 17.03 -7.57
CA GLU A 7 9.54 15.82 -8.35
C GLU A 7 8.23 15.05 -8.33
N SER A 8 7.76 14.64 -9.51
CA SER A 8 6.52 13.90 -9.63
C SER A 8 6.81 12.43 -9.49
N PHE A 9 6.12 11.78 -8.55
CA PHE A 9 6.01 10.33 -8.54
C PHE A 9 5.26 9.89 -9.82
N PRO A 10 5.80 8.93 -10.61
CA PRO A 10 5.31 8.69 -11.98
C PRO A 10 4.05 7.83 -12.05
N ILE A 11 3.60 7.24 -10.93
CA ILE A 11 2.50 6.27 -10.96
C ILE A 11 1.23 6.90 -10.45
N ARG A 12 0.16 6.62 -11.21
CA ARG A 12 -1.20 6.98 -10.81
C ARG A 12 -1.83 5.84 -10.02
N PHE A 13 -2.18 6.10 -8.77
CA PHE A 13 -3.05 5.26 -7.96
C PHE A 13 -4.47 5.28 -8.48
N THR A 14 -4.99 4.09 -8.70
CA THR A 14 -6.36 3.74 -9.08
C THR A 14 -6.89 2.73 -8.07
N SER A 15 -8.19 2.45 -8.08
CA SER A 15 -8.76 1.41 -7.22
C SER A 15 -8.23 -0.02 -7.48
N LYS A 16 -7.50 -0.26 -8.58
CA LYS A 16 -7.08 -1.60 -9.02
C LYS A 16 -5.60 -1.92 -8.81
N ASN A 17 -4.75 -0.90 -8.65
CA ASN A 17 -3.29 -1.06 -8.63
C ASN A 17 -2.68 -0.68 -7.27
N TYR A 18 -3.42 -0.86 -6.18
CA TYR A 18 -2.99 -0.47 -4.84
C TYR A 18 -1.62 -1.06 -4.47
N CYS A 19 -1.42 -2.38 -4.61
CA CYS A 19 -0.15 -3.03 -4.24
C CYS A 19 1.05 -2.45 -5.00
N ALA A 20 0.91 -2.30 -6.33
CA ALA A 20 1.96 -1.74 -7.17
C ALA A 20 2.27 -0.28 -6.84
N TRP A 21 1.22 0.53 -6.60
CA TRP A 21 1.36 1.92 -6.18
C TRP A 21 2.05 2.02 -4.81
N GLU A 22 1.58 1.24 -3.83
CA GLU A 22 2.11 1.23 -2.47
C GLU A 22 3.60 0.87 -2.46
N PHE A 23 3.97 -0.22 -3.14
CA PHE A 23 5.35 -0.67 -3.25
C PHE A 23 6.27 0.41 -3.82
N GLN A 24 5.89 1.01 -4.95
CA GLN A 24 6.72 2.00 -5.62
C GLN A 24 6.75 3.34 -4.88
N PHE A 25 5.64 3.76 -4.27
CA PHE A 25 5.59 4.99 -3.46
C PHE A 25 6.47 4.86 -2.23
N LYS A 26 6.46 3.68 -1.57
CA LYS A 26 7.35 3.36 -0.46
C LYS A 26 8.82 3.46 -0.85
N LEU A 27 9.21 2.92 -2.00
CA LEU A 27 10.60 3.04 -2.50
C LEU A 27 10.97 4.49 -2.80
N PHE A 28 10.07 5.24 -3.44
CA PHE A 28 10.28 6.65 -3.76
C PHE A 28 10.51 7.49 -2.50
N VAL A 29 9.64 7.39 -1.49
CA VAL A 29 9.77 8.16 -0.24
C VAL A 29 10.99 7.73 0.57
N LYS A 30 11.35 6.43 0.58
CA LYS A 30 12.60 5.95 1.18
C LYS A 30 13.83 6.54 0.49
N GLY A 31 13.83 6.63 -0.84
CA GLY A 31 14.90 7.29 -1.60
C GLY A 31 15.03 8.79 -1.31
N LYS A 32 14.01 9.41 -0.71
CA LYS A 32 14.02 10.80 -0.23
C LYS A 32 14.33 10.94 1.27
N GLU A 33 14.58 9.84 1.97
CA GLU A 33 14.81 9.80 3.43
C GLU A 33 13.64 10.37 4.26
N LEU A 34 12.41 10.34 3.72
CA LEU A 34 11.21 10.89 4.37
C LEU A 34 10.25 9.82 4.88
N TRP A 35 10.63 8.54 4.80
CA TRP A 35 9.77 7.42 5.20
C TRP A 35 9.33 7.49 6.67
N GLY A 36 10.14 8.16 7.52
CA GLY A 36 9.80 8.40 8.93
C GLY A 36 8.52 9.21 9.17
N HIS A 37 8.07 9.99 8.18
CA HIS A 37 6.79 10.71 8.23
C HIS A 37 5.58 9.78 7.99
N ILE A 38 5.80 8.63 7.36
CA ILE A 38 4.76 7.63 7.08
C ILE A 38 4.67 6.61 8.22
N ASP A 39 5.80 6.01 8.62
CA ASP A 39 5.82 4.93 9.62
C ASP A 39 5.89 5.42 11.07
N GLY A 40 6.04 6.73 11.28
CA GLY A 40 6.08 7.35 12.60
C GLY A 40 7.45 7.28 13.29
N SER A 41 8.49 6.77 12.63
CA SER A 41 9.86 6.77 13.18
C SER A 41 10.47 8.18 13.27
N ASN A 42 9.90 9.17 12.56
CA ASN A 42 10.23 10.59 12.69
C ASN A 42 9.00 11.39 13.18
N PRO A 43 8.66 11.35 14.47
CA PRO A 43 7.48 12.02 15.01
C PRO A 43 7.63 13.55 14.99
N ALA A 44 6.49 14.25 15.01
CA ALA A 44 6.48 15.70 15.10
C ALA A 44 7.19 16.18 16.39
N PRO A 45 8.16 17.11 16.29
CA PRO A 45 8.90 17.61 17.44
C PRO A 45 8.07 18.60 18.26
N CYS A 46 8.44 18.79 19.53
CA CYS A 46 7.80 19.77 20.42
C CYS A 46 8.35 21.20 20.24
N ASP A 47 9.56 21.34 19.71
CA ASP A 47 10.18 22.64 19.45
C ASP A 47 9.55 23.31 18.22
N ALA A 48 9.21 24.59 18.33
CA ALA A 48 8.45 25.30 17.30
C ALA A 48 9.23 25.46 15.97
N GLU A 49 10.54 25.69 16.04
CA GLU A 49 11.36 25.84 14.83
C GLU A 49 11.55 24.48 14.13
N ALA A 50 11.81 23.43 14.91
CA ALA A 50 11.88 22.07 14.41
C ALA A 50 10.52 21.61 13.84
N LEU A 51 9.41 21.99 14.47
CA LEU A 51 8.06 21.64 14.03
C LEU A 51 7.76 22.27 12.67
N SER A 52 8.05 23.56 12.50
CA SER A 52 7.87 24.23 11.21
C SER A 52 8.64 23.54 10.08
N LYS A 53 9.89 23.13 10.33
CA LYS A 53 10.70 22.36 9.35
C LYS A 53 10.13 20.96 9.10
N TRP A 54 9.59 20.32 10.12
CA TRP A 54 8.95 19.00 10.02
C TRP A 54 7.66 19.08 9.19
N GLU A 55 6.82 20.08 9.41
CA GLU A 55 5.56 20.30 8.68
C GLU A 55 5.78 20.54 7.18
N ILE A 56 6.86 21.24 6.81
CA ILE A 56 7.22 21.42 5.39
C ILE A 56 7.51 20.08 4.74
N LYS A 57 8.29 19.21 5.39
CA LYS A 57 8.61 17.87 4.89
C LYS A 57 7.38 16.97 4.84
N ASP A 58 6.51 17.05 5.85
CA ASP A 58 5.24 16.33 5.87
C ASP A 58 4.35 16.76 4.70
N ALA A 59 4.23 18.08 4.47
CA ALA A 59 3.47 18.61 3.34
C ALA A 59 4.01 18.18 1.97
N TRP A 60 5.33 18.00 1.82
CA TRP A 60 5.91 17.46 0.58
C TRP A 60 5.42 16.04 0.29
N VAL A 61 5.45 15.15 1.29
CA VAL A 61 5.00 13.78 1.10
C VAL A 61 3.49 13.73 0.87
N MET A 62 2.70 14.52 1.60
CA MET A 62 1.26 14.68 1.31
C MET A 62 1.01 15.15 -0.12
N THR A 63 1.80 16.10 -0.62
CA THR A 63 1.65 16.58 -2.00
C THR A 63 1.95 15.47 -3.01
N TRP A 64 2.97 14.64 -2.77
CA TRP A 64 3.26 13.48 -3.62
C TRP A 64 2.14 12.44 -3.59
N ILE A 65 1.53 12.18 -2.43
CA ILE A 65 0.35 11.30 -2.34
C ILE A 65 -0.76 11.88 -3.21
N LEU A 66 -1.14 13.13 -3.00
CA LEU A 66 -2.23 13.79 -3.74
C LEU A 66 -1.96 13.85 -5.25
N SER A 67 -0.71 14.11 -5.67
CA SER A 67 -0.33 14.12 -7.10
C SER A 67 -0.31 12.72 -7.71
N SER A 68 -0.16 11.67 -6.90
CA SER A 68 -0.19 10.29 -7.36
C SER A 68 -1.60 9.69 -7.40
N VAL A 69 -2.61 10.30 -6.80
CA VAL A 69 -3.95 9.70 -6.64
C VAL A 69 -4.94 10.23 -7.67
N GLU A 70 -5.75 9.34 -8.28
CA GLU A 70 -6.79 9.75 -9.24
C GLU A 70 -7.72 10.85 -8.69
N PRO A 71 -8.17 11.81 -9.54
CA PRO A 71 -8.79 13.04 -9.04
C PRO A 71 -10.05 12.79 -8.21
N HIS A 72 -10.81 11.75 -8.55
CA HIS A 72 -12.02 11.38 -7.83
C HIS A 72 -11.75 10.77 -6.44
N LEU A 73 -10.56 10.23 -6.22
CA LEU A 73 -10.11 9.67 -4.94
C LEU A 73 -9.42 10.72 -4.05
N VAL A 74 -8.88 11.80 -4.63
CA VAL A 74 -8.22 12.89 -3.89
C VAL A 74 -9.14 13.51 -2.83
N LEU A 75 -10.43 13.65 -3.12
CA LEU A 75 -11.40 14.24 -2.17
C LEU A 75 -11.56 13.40 -0.90
N ASN A 76 -11.36 12.08 -0.99
CA ASN A 76 -11.40 11.18 0.16
C ASN A 76 -10.24 11.43 1.13
N LEU A 77 -9.15 12.06 0.66
CA LEU A 77 -7.95 12.33 1.45
C LEU A 77 -7.99 13.67 2.19
N ARG A 78 -8.93 14.56 1.86
CA ARG A 78 -9.06 15.92 2.45
C ARG A 78 -9.11 15.97 3.99
N PRO A 79 -9.74 15.01 4.70
CA PRO A 79 -9.81 15.03 6.15
C PRO A 79 -8.45 14.81 6.84
N TYR A 80 -7.51 14.14 6.19
CA TYR A 80 -6.23 13.75 6.80
C TYR A 80 -5.23 14.91 6.81
N LYS A 81 -4.63 15.17 7.97
CA LYS A 81 -3.77 16.32 8.23
C LYS A 81 -2.29 15.99 8.38
N THR A 82 -1.95 14.71 8.36
CA THR A 82 -0.56 14.24 8.40
C THR A 82 -0.33 13.24 7.28
N THR A 83 0.91 13.14 6.83
CA THR A 83 1.32 12.12 5.86
C THR A 83 0.90 10.72 6.30
N ALA A 84 1.20 10.35 7.54
CA ALA A 84 0.86 9.03 8.09
C ALA A 84 -0.65 8.72 7.99
N ALA A 85 -1.50 9.67 8.37
CA ALA A 85 -2.95 9.48 8.30
C ALA A 85 -3.45 9.38 6.85
N MET A 86 -2.91 10.22 5.96
CA MET A 86 -3.26 10.21 4.54
C MET A 86 -2.81 8.93 3.85
N TRP A 87 -1.63 8.41 4.20
CA TRP A 87 -1.08 7.14 3.71
C TRP A 87 -1.88 5.92 4.16
N ASN A 88 -2.34 5.91 5.41
CA ASN A 88 -3.05 4.77 5.99
C ASN A 88 -4.49 4.63 5.45
N TYR A 89 -5.09 5.68 4.90
CA TYR A 89 -6.45 5.59 4.37
C TYR A 89 -6.57 4.66 3.16
N PRO A 90 -5.78 4.80 2.07
CA PRO A 90 -5.81 3.85 0.97
C PRO A 90 -5.53 2.42 1.43
N HIS A 91 -4.60 2.22 2.36
CA HIS A 91 -4.38 0.91 2.96
C HIS A 91 -5.66 0.36 3.61
N THR A 92 -6.29 1.17 4.44
CA THR A 92 -7.52 0.79 5.13
C THR A 92 -8.70 0.58 4.18
N VAL A 93 -8.70 1.04 2.93
CA VAL A 93 -9.83 0.87 2.00
C VAL A 93 -9.58 -0.22 0.98
N TYR A 94 -8.36 -0.28 0.43
CA TYR A 94 -8.00 -1.14 -0.70
C TYR A 94 -7.21 -2.38 -0.27
N ASN A 95 -6.82 -2.45 1.00
CA ASN A 95 -6.26 -3.63 1.64
C ASN A 95 -7.23 -4.22 2.70
N GLN A 96 -8.54 -3.96 2.59
CA GLN A 96 -9.55 -4.58 3.49
C GLN A 96 -9.79 -6.04 3.14
N ASP A 97 -10.07 -6.80 4.20
CA ASP A 97 -10.45 -8.20 4.24
C ASP A 97 -9.98 -9.04 3.05
N ASN A 98 -8.91 -9.79 3.30
CA ASN A 98 -8.32 -10.75 2.39
C ASN A 98 -9.37 -11.57 1.62
N SER A 99 -10.56 -11.83 2.17
CA SER A 99 -11.66 -12.53 1.50
C SER A 99 -12.22 -11.81 0.26
N ALA A 100 -12.51 -10.51 0.32
CA ALA A 100 -13.08 -9.77 -0.81
C ALA A 100 -12.04 -9.55 -1.91
N ARG A 101 -10.82 -9.16 -1.53
CA ARG A 101 -9.70 -9.02 -2.47
C ARG A 101 -9.31 -10.37 -3.07
N ARG A 102 -9.30 -11.45 -2.29
CA ARG A 102 -9.10 -12.82 -2.78
C ARG A 102 -10.16 -13.20 -3.80
N PHE A 103 -11.44 -12.99 -3.50
CA PHE A 103 -12.51 -13.30 -4.45
C PHE A 103 -12.35 -12.51 -5.76
N GLN A 104 -12.01 -11.21 -5.67
CA GLN A 104 -11.73 -10.42 -6.86
C GLN A 104 -10.57 -11.01 -7.69
N LEU A 105 -9.46 -11.38 -7.04
CA LEU A 105 -8.31 -11.98 -7.73
C LEU A 105 -8.63 -13.36 -8.32
N GLU A 106 -9.37 -14.21 -7.60
CA GLU A 106 -9.86 -15.50 -8.10
C GLU A 106 -10.74 -15.30 -9.34
N TYR A 107 -11.65 -14.33 -9.30
CA TYR A 107 -12.52 -13.99 -10.42
C TYR A 107 -11.75 -13.43 -11.62
N GLU A 108 -10.81 -12.51 -11.39
CA GLU A 108 -9.96 -11.93 -12.44
C GLU A 108 -9.09 -13.00 -13.10
N MET A 109 -8.45 -13.89 -12.32
CA MET A 109 -7.64 -15.01 -12.84
C MET A 109 -8.49 -16.03 -13.61
N ALA A 110 -9.68 -16.38 -13.12
CA ALA A 110 -10.56 -17.35 -13.77
C ALA A 110 -11.09 -16.86 -15.12
N ASN A 111 -11.23 -15.54 -15.29
CA ASN A 111 -11.67 -14.91 -16.53
C ASN A 111 -10.51 -14.31 -17.33
N PHE A 112 -9.25 -14.49 -16.90
CA PHE A 112 -8.10 -13.93 -17.60
C PHE A 112 -7.84 -14.72 -18.88
N THR A 113 -7.94 -14.05 -20.02
CA THR A 113 -7.66 -14.65 -21.32
C THR A 113 -6.63 -13.82 -22.07
N GLN A 114 -5.91 -14.45 -23.00
CA GLN A 114 -4.83 -13.78 -23.73
C GLN A 114 -5.33 -12.64 -24.62
N GLU A 115 -6.52 -12.77 -25.21
CA GLU A 115 -7.10 -11.80 -26.15
C GLU A 115 -6.09 -11.31 -27.21
N SER A 116 -5.79 -10.02 -27.21
CA SER A 116 -4.86 -9.35 -28.11
C SER A 116 -3.44 -9.19 -27.53
N LEU A 117 -3.19 -9.67 -26.32
CA LEU A 117 -1.88 -9.58 -25.66
C LEU A 117 -0.87 -10.52 -26.31
N SER A 118 0.38 -10.07 -26.39
CA SER A 118 1.50 -10.96 -26.68
C SER A 118 1.67 -12.00 -25.55
N ILE A 119 2.42 -13.07 -25.83
CA ILE A 119 2.70 -14.11 -24.82
C ILE A 119 3.41 -13.51 -23.60
N GLU A 120 4.35 -12.58 -23.83
CA GLU A 120 5.09 -11.90 -22.77
C GLU A 120 4.18 -11.05 -21.88
N GLU A 121 3.32 -10.22 -22.50
CA GLU A 121 2.37 -9.37 -21.77
C GLU A 121 1.34 -10.19 -20.99
N TYR A 122 0.82 -11.26 -21.61
CA TYR A 122 -0.09 -12.19 -20.96
C TYR A 122 0.54 -12.83 -19.73
N PHE A 123 1.73 -13.41 -19.89
CA PHE A 123 2.42 -14.10 -18.79
C PHE A 123 2.78 -13.15 -17.65
N SER A 124 3.29 -11.96 -17.97
CA SER A 124 3.61 -10.92 -16.98
C SER A 124 2.38 -10.46 -16.20
N SER A 125 1.26 -10.25 -16.89
CA SER A 125 -0.02 -9.85 -16.27
C SER A 125 -0.59 -10.95 -15.38
N PHE A 126 -0.60 -12.19 -15.86
CA PHE A 126 -1.06 -13.34 -15.07
C PHE A 126 -0.18 -13.56 -13.83
N GLN A 127 1.15 -13.42 -13.98
CA GLN A 127 2.07 -13.56 -12.85
C GLN A 127 1.86 -12.47 -11.80
N THR A 128 1.49 -11.26 -12.20
CA THR A 128 1.11 -10.19 -11.26
C THR A 128 -0.13 -10.58 -10.44
N LEU A 129 -1.18 -11.08 -11.11
CA LEU A 129 -2.39 -11.58 -10.42
C LEU A 129 -2.07 -12.74 -9.46
N TRP A 130 -1.19 -13.66 -9.88
CA TRP A 130 -0.79 -14.80 -9.06
C TRP A 130 0.01 -14.42 -7.82
N ILE A 131 0.93 -13.43 -7.93
CA ILE A 131 1.71 -12.91 -6.79
C ILE A 131 0.76 -12.26 -5.78
N ASP A 132 -0.12 -11.35 -6.24
CA ASP A 132 -1.12 -10.70 -5.38
C ASP A 132 -2.01 -11.73 -4.65
N TYR A 133 -2.44 -12.80 -5.35
CA TYR A 133 -3.23 -13.87 -4.75
C TYR A 133 -2.44 -14.69 -3.73
N SER A 134 -1.19 -15.02 -4.07
CA SER A 134 -0.28 -15.78 -3.20
C SER A 134 0.02 -15.02 -1.91
N ASP A 135 0.23 -13.71 -1.98
CA ASP A 135 0.47 -12.87 -0.81
C ASP A 135 -0.72 -12.89 0.17
N ILE A 136 -1.94 -13.05 -0.34
CA ILE A 136 -3.16 -13.15 0.48
C ILE A 136 -3.36 -14.55 1.05
N VAL A 137 -3.19 -15.58 0.23
CA VAL A 137 -3.44 -16.98 0.64
C VAL A 137 -2.34 -17.52 1.53
N TYR A 138 -1.09 -17.12 1.26
CA TYR A 138 0.08 -17.51 2.02
C TYR A 138 0.57 -16.41 2.96
N ALA A 139 -0.23 -15.35 3.18
CA ALA A 139 0.01 -14.37 4.23
C ALA A 139 0.36 -15.12 5.52
N ASN A 140 1.51 -14.80 6.12
CA ASN A 140 2.03 -15.50 7.30
C ASN A 140 0.94 -15.68 8.34
N VAL A 141 0.61 -16.94 8.67
CA VAL A 141 -0.22 -17.25 9.83
C VAL A 141 0.50 -16.64 11.04
N PRO A 142 -0.11 -15.68 11.77
CA PRO A 142 0.53 -15.10 12.94
C PRO A 142 0.98 -16.23 13.88
N ALA A 143 2.20 -16.17 14.42
CA ALA A 143 2.69 -17.21 15.32
C ALA A 143 1.70 -17.51 16.48
N ALA A 144 0.96 -16.49 16.92
CA ALA A 144 -0.14 -16.62 17.87
C ALA A 144 -1.31 -17.49 17.35
N ALA A 145 -1.71 -17.34 16.09
CA ALA A 145 -2.72 -18.17 15.46
C ALA A 145 -2.23 -19.61 15.24
N LEU A 146 -0.95 -19.79 14.90
CA LEU A 146 -0.33 -21.11 14.81
C LEU A 146 -0.34 -21.82 16.18
N SER A 147 0.00 -21.10 17.26
CA SER A 147 -0.04 -21.61 18.63
C SER A 147 -1.46 -22.03 19.02
N ASN A 148 -2.48 -21.26 18.64
CA ASN A 148 -3.88 -21.60 18.91
C ASN A 148 -4.34 -22.85 18.14
N VAL A 149 -3.97 -22.97 16.86
CA VAL A 149 -4.27 -24.15 16.04
C VAL A 149 -3.58 -25.41 16.60
N GLN A 150 -2.32 -25.29 17.03
CA GLN A 150 -1.58 -26.38 17.66
C GLN A 150 -2.21 -26.81 18.99
N ALA A 151 -2.69 -25.86 19.81
CA ALA A 151 -3.37 -26.16 21.06
C ALA A 151 -4.68 -26.93 20.81
N VAL A 152 -5.52 -26.48 19.86
CA VAL A 152 -6.78 -27.16 19.50
C VAL A 152 -6.51 -28.57 18.97
N HIS A 153 -5.51 -28.74 18.09
CA HIS A 153 -5.12 -30.04 17.57
C HIS A 153 -4.59 -31.00 18.66
N ALA A 154 -3.87 -30.48 19.66
CA ALA A 154 -3.40 -31.28 20.79
C ALA A 154 -4.55 -31.74 21.70
N THR A 155 -5.58 -30.91 21.89
CA THR A 155 -6.78 -31.27 22.65
C THR A 155 -7.62 -32.30 21.90
N SER A 156 -7.85 -32.10 20.60
CA SER A 156 -8.62 -33.01 19.74
C SER A 156 -8.01 -34.40 19.57
N LYS A 157 -6.72 -34.60 19.91
CA LYS A 157 -6.05 -35.92 19.90
C LYS A 157 -6.13 -36.65 21.23
N ARG A 158 -6.64 -35.99 22.29
CA ARG A 158 -6.81 -36.59 23.63
C ARG A 158 -8.23 -37.11 23.86
N ASP A 159 -9.18 -36.68 23.05
CA ASP A 159 -10.54 -37.22 22.94
C ASP A 159 -10.58 -38.36 21.91
#